data_AF-A0A7J7RIB5-F1
#
_entry.id   AF-A0A7J7RIB5-F1
#
_cell.length_a   1.000
_cell.length_b   1.000
_cell.length_c   1.000
_cell.angle_alpha   90.00
_cell.angle_beta   90.00
_cell.angle_gamma   90.00
#
_symmetry.space_group_name_H-M   'P 1'
#
loop_
_entity.id
_entity.type
_entity.pdbx_description
1 polymer ?
#
loop_
_entity_poly.entity_id
_entity_poly.type
_entity_poly.pdbx_seq_one_letter_code
_entity_poly.pdbx_strand_id
1 'polypeptide(L)'
;MEGAPEGEAPAAALAAVLKHSSALPPESAQVRGYDFNRGVDYRAVLEAFGTTGFQATNFGRAVHQINAMIEKKLEPLPQDEDQHEDLTQSRRPLTGCTIFLGYTSNLISSGIRETIRYLVQHNMDWEPAGAQ
;
A
#
# COMPACT_ATOMS: atom_id res chain seq x y z
N MET A 1 22.73 -10.43 -58.68
CA MET A 1 22.65 -10.62 -57.22
C MET A 1 23.06 -9.30 -56.59
N GLU A 2 22.13 -8.39 -56.38
CA GLU A 2 22.40 -7.17 -55.63
C GLU A 2 22.28 -7.51 -54.15
N GLY A 3 23.41 -7.50 -53.46
CA GLY A 3 23.46 -7.63 -52.00
C GLY A 3 22.78 -6.43 -51.36
N ALA A 4 22.08 -6.65 -50.25
CA ALA A 4 21.53 -5.58 -49.43
C ALA A 4 22.63 -4.56 -49.09
N PRO A 5 22.34 -3.25 -49.09
CA PRO A 5 23.34 -2.22 -48.83
C PRO A 5 24.00 -2.48 -47.47
N GLU A 6 25.31 -2.75 -47.48
CA GLU A 6 26.10 -2.93 -46.26
C GLU A 6 26.09 -1.60 -45.47
N GLY A 7 25.41 -1.62 -44.32
CA GLY A 7 25.34 -0.47 -43.41
C GLY A 7 23.94 -0.01 -43.03
N GLU A 8 22.88 -0.51 -43.70
CA GLU A 8 21.50 -0.13 -43.37
C GLU A 8 20.85 -1.15 -42.41
N ALA A 9 20.34 -0.67 -41.28
CA ALA A 9 19.70 -1.53 -40.28
C ALA A 9 18.44 -2.19 -40.85
N PRO A 10 18.14 -3.47 -40.51
CA PRO A 10 16.97 -4.16 -41.05
C PRO A 10 15.68 -3.37 -40.79
N ALA A 11 14.92 -3.09 -41.85
CA ALA A 11 13.70 -2.27 -41.77
C ALA A 11 12.69 -2.79 -40.74
N ALA A 12 12.57 -4.12 -40.59
CA ALA A 12 11.72 -4.75 -39.59
C ALA A 12 12.19 -4.45 -38.14
N ALA A 13 13.50 -4.38 -37.91
CA ALA A 13 14.07 -4.02 -36.61
C ALA A 13 13.82 -2.53 -36.30
N LEU A 14 13.97 -1.65 -37.30
CA LEU A 14 13.65 -0.22 -37.16
C LEU A 14 12.17 -0.01 -36.81
N ALA A 15 11.26 -0.67 -37.53
CA ALA A 15 9.83 -0.57 -37.29
C ALA A 15 9.42 -1.12 -35.90
N ALA A 16 10.08 -2.19 -35.42
CA ALA A 16 9.79 -2.79 -34.12
C ALA A 16 10.31 -1.95 -32.94
N VAL A 17 11.53 -1.42 -33.05
CA VAL A 17 12.19 -0.68 -31.95
C VAL A 17 11.75 0.78 -31.90
N LEU A 18 11.55 1.44 -33.06
CA LEU A 18 11.25 2.87 -33.15
C LEU A 18 9.74 3.14 -33.27
N LYS A 19 8.91 2.27 -32.70
CA LYS A 19 7.46 2.47 -32.69
C LYS A 19 7.10 3.70 -31.86
N HIS A 20 6.29 4.59 -32.43
CA HIS A 20 5.79 5.75 -31.70
C HIS A 20 4.91 5.36 -30.51
N SER A 21 5.11 6.03 -29.38
CA SER A 21 4.27 5.92 -28.18
C SER A 21 3.10 6.90 -28.24
N SER A 22 2.01 6.56 -27.54
CA SER A 22 0.91 7.48 -27.25
C SER A 22 1.23 8.34 -26.03
N ALA A 23 0.54 9.47 -25.90
CA ALA A 23 0.59 10.28 -24.69
C ALA A 23 -0.01 9.51 -23.49
N LEU A 24 0.57 9.73 -22.31
CA LEU A 24 0.05 9.22 -21.04
C LEU A 24 -0.96 10.21 -20.42
N PRO A 25 -1.88 9.76 -19.57
CA PRO A 25 -2.75 10.63 -18.80
C PRO A 25 -1.97 11.64 -17.94
N PRO A 26 -2.45 12.89 -17.75
CA PRO A 26 -1.73 13.93 -17.01
C PRO A 26 -1.50 13.60 -15.53
N GLU A 27 -2.33 12.74 -14.94
CA GLU A 27 -2.21 12.24 -13.56
C GLU A 27 -1.15 11.14 -13.38
N SER A 28 -0.48 10.72 -14.46
CA SER A 28 0.53 9.67 -14.41
C SER A 28 1.72 10.11 -13.57
N ALA A 29 1.92 9.45 -12.43
CA ALA A 29 3.05 9.71 -11.56
C ALA A 29 4.38 9.36 -12.25
N GLN A 30 5.32 10.31 -12.25
CA GLN A 30 6.68 10.06 -12.73
C GLN A 30 7.47 9.25 -11.70
N VAL A 31 8.29 8.33 -12.19
CA VAL A 31 9.20 7.56 -11.34
C VAL A 31 10.31 8.48 -10.84
N ARG A 32 10.39 8.65 -9.52
CA ARG A 32 11.41 9.47 -8.85
C ARG A 32 11.66 8.96 -7.44
N GLY A 33 12.91 8.62 -7.15
CA GLY A 33 13.37 8.25 -5.81
C GLY A 33 13.67 9.46 -4.92
N TYR A 34 13.94 9.20 -3.64
CA TYR A 34 14.39 10.22 -2.70
C TYR A 34 15.80 10.73 -3.05
N ASP A 35 16.00 12.05 -2.96
CA ASP A 35 17.30 12.70 -3.19
C ASP A 35 18.04 12.90 -1.87
N PHE A 36 19.07 12.09 -1.62
CA PHE A 36 19.87 12.16 -0.39
C PHE A 36 20.76 13.41 -0.29
N ASN A 37 20.92 14.21 -1.36
CA ASN A 37 21.55 15.53 -1.24
C ASN A 37 20.72 16.50 -0.37
N ARG A 38 19.44 16.18 -0.12
CA ARG A 38 18.56 16.91 0.81
C ARG A 38 18.77 16.52 2.29
N GLY A 39 19.73 15.64 2.57
CA GLY A 39 19.95 15.09 3.91
C GLY A 39 19.15 13.81 4.18
N VAL A 40 19.26 13.29 5.40
CA VAL A 40 18.60 12.04 5.83
C VAL A 40 17.32 12.36 6.58
N ASP A 41 16.19 12.33 5.86
CA ASP A 41 14.83 12.41 6.41
C ASP A 41 14.09 11.10 6.14
N TYR A 42 13.94 10.26 7.16
CA TYR A 42 13.28 8.96 7.04
C TYR A 42 11.82 9.06 6.62
N ARG A 43 11.11 10.13 7.02
CA ARG A 43 9.72 10.33 6.62
C ARG A 43 9.65 10.55 5.11
N ALA A 44 10.49 11.46 4.60
CA ALA A 44 10.53 11.76 3.17
C ALA A 44 11.07 10.58 2.33
N VAL A 45 11.97 9.75 2.89
CA VAL A 45 12.42 8.51 2.25
C VAL A 45 11.27 7.51 2.09
N LEU A 46 10.49 7.27 3.16
CA LEU A 46 9.37 6.34 3.12
C LEU A 46 8.21 6.87 2.25
N GLU A 47 8.01 8.19 2.20
CA GLU A 47 7.03 8.82 1.30
C GLU A 47 7.42 8.62 -0.17
N ALA A 48 8.71 8.79 -0.50
CA ALA A 48 9.22 8.60 -1.86
C ALA A 48 9.03 7.18 -2.40
N PHE A 49 8.80 6.17 -1.54
CA PHE A 49 8.50 4.82 -2.00
C PHE A 49 7.27 4.76 -2.90
N GLY A 50 6.31 5.68 -2.77
CA GLY A 50 5.17 5.79 -3.69
C GLY A 50 5.59 5.98 -5.15
N THR A 51 6.69 6.68 -5.40
CA THR A 51 7.20 7.01 -6.74
C THR A 51 8.50 6.27 -7.12
N THR A 52 8.99 5.36 -6.28
CA THR A 52 10.23 4.61 -6.54
C THR A 52 10.04 3.45 -7.53
N GLY A 53 8.85 2.84 -7.59
CA GLY A 53 8.54 1.70 -8.45
C GLY A 53 8.63 0.34 -7.76
N PHE A 54 8.22 -0.71 -8.47
CA PHE A 54 8.21 -2.10 -8.00
C PHE A 54 7.48 -2.28 -6.64
N GLN A 55 8.10 -2.98 -5.68
CA GLN A 55 7.52 -3.23 -4.36
C GLN A 55 7.49 -1.97 -3.47
N ALA A 56 8.34 -0.97 -3.73
CA ALA A 56 8.29 0.28 -2.98
C ALA A 56 6.96 1.01 -3.21
N THR A 57 6.49 1.06 -4.46
CA THR A 57 5.17 1.65 -4.75
C THR A 57 4.04 0.88 -4.08
N ASN A 58 4.12 -0.46 -4.02
CA ASN A 58 3.13 -1.26 -3.28
C ASN A 58 3.16 -0.96 -1.77
N PHE A 59 4.33 -0.73 -1.18
CA PHE A 59 4.44 -0.30 0.21
C PHE A 59 3.76 1.06 0.43
N GLY A 60 4.03 2.05 -0.43
CA GLY A 60 3.37 3.37 -0.35
C GLY A 60 1.84 3.26 -0.45
N ARG A 61 1.33 2.39 -1.33
CA ARG A 61 -0.11 2.10 -1.44
C ARG A 61 -0.66 1.42 -0.18
N ALA A 62 0.08 0.50 0.42
CA ALA A 62 -0.33 -0.16 1.67
C ALA A 62 -0.43 0.84 2.83
N VAL A 63 0.53 1.78 2.94
CA VAL A 63 0.47 2.87 3.94
C VAL A 63 -0.78 3.72 3.75
N HIS A 64 -1.09 4.13 2.51
CA HIS A 64 -2.29 4.90 2.21
C HIS A 64 -3.58 4.15 2.59
N GLN A 65 -3.65 2.86 2.24
CA GLN A 65 -4.83 2.04 2.54
C GLN A 65 -5.04 1.84 4.04
N ILE A 66 -3.97 1.58 4.81
CA ILE A 66 -4.07 1.41 6.28
C ILE A 66 -4.51 2.73 6.94
N ASN A 67 -3.97 3.87 6.50
CA ASN A 67 -4.41 5.17 7.01
C ASN A 67 -5.88 5.44 6.69
N ALA A 68 -6.36 5.09 5.50
CA ALA A 68 -7.78 5.19 5.16
C ALA A 68 -8.67 4.31 6.07
N MET A 69 -8.22 3.11 6.45
CA MET A 69 -8.94 2.27 7.43
C MET A 69 -8.99 2.92 8.81
N ILE A 70 -7.88 3.52 9.26
CA ILE A 70 -7.79 4.20 10.56
C ILE A 70 -8.68 5.44 10.58
N GLU A 71 -8.60 6.28 9.55
CA GLU A 71 -9.45 7.47 9.39
C GLU A 71 -10.93 7.07 9.43
N LYS A 72 -11.31 6.03 8.66
CA LYS A 72 -12.68 5.52 8.64
C LYS A 72 -13.13 4.96 9.99
N LYS A 73 -12.23 4.32 10.75
CA LYS A 73 -12.52 3.82 12.10
C LYS A 73 -12.78 4.95 13.11
N LEU A 74 -12.10 6.09 12.94
CA LEU A 74 -12.22 7.27 13.82
C LEU A 74 -13.43 8.16 13.50
N GLU A 75 -14.06 7.98 12.33
CA GLU A 75 -15.30 8.67 11.99
C GLU A 75 -16.42 8.27 12.98
N PRO A 76 -17.18 9.25 13.52
CA PRO A 76 -18.32 8.95 14.39
C PRO A 76 -19.40 8.14 13.66
N LEU A 77 -19.93 7.11 14.33
CA LEU A 77 -21.05 6.35 13.81
C LEU A 77 -22.36 7.17 13.90
N PRO A 78 -23.26 7.04 12.91
CA PRO A 78 -24.63 7.55 13.03
C PRO A 78 -25.37 6.86 14.18
N GLN A 79 -26.21 7.61 14.91
CA GLN A 79 -26.95 7.11 16.09
C GLN A 79 -27.87 5.91 15.81
N ASP A 80 -28.25 5.68 14.54
CA ASP A 80 -29.10 4.56 14.14
C ASP A 80 -28.33 3.24 13.99
N GLU A 81 -27.01 3.29 13.77
CA GLU A 81 -26.15 2.09 13.68
C GLU A 81 -25.69 1.58 15.05
N ASP A 82 -25.70 2.44 16.08
CA ASP A 82 -25.43 2.05 17.48
C ASP A 82 -26.52 1.14 18.07
N GLN A 83 -27.68 1.04 17.42
CA GLN A 83 -28.80 0.18 17.84
C GLN A 83 -28.79 -1.20 17.18
N HIS A 84 -27.76 -1.55 16.39
CA HIS A 84 -27.68 -2.88 15.81
C HIS A 84 -27.69 -3.94 16.91
N GLU A 85 -28.64 -4.88 16.85
CA GLU A 85 -28.59 -6.07 17.68
C GLU A 85 -27.24 -6.74 17.44
N ASP A 86 -26.43 -6.81 18.49
CA ASP A 86 -25.13 -7.45 18.41
C ASP A 86 -25.31 -8.97 18.25
N LEU A 87 -25.41 -9.40 16.99
CA LEU A 87 -25.45 -10.80 16.60
C LEU A 87 -24.14 -11.53 16.93
N THR A 88 -23.07 -10.81 17.26
CA THR A 88 -21.75 -11.36 17.57
C THR A 88 -21.56 -11.65 19.07
N GLN A 89 -22.50 -11.23 19.93
CA GLN A 89 -22.42 -11.34 21.39
C GLN A 89 -21.12 -10.75 21.98
N SER A 90 -20.51 -9.81 21.26
CA SER A 90 -19.28 -9.12 21.60
C SER A 90 -19.58 -7.88 22.44
N ARG A 91 -18.85 -7.72 23.55
CA ARG A 91 -18.92 -6.51 24.37
C ARG A 91 -18.21 -5.30 23.74
N ARG A 92 -17.67 -5.45 22.53
CA ARG A 92 -16.88 -4.43 21.84
C ARG A 92 -17.82 -3.48 21.08
N PRO A 93 -17.71 -2.15 21.26
CA PRO A 93 -18.53 -1.21 20.53
C PRO A 93 -18.20 -1.26 19.03
N LEU A 94 -19.22 -1.00 18.21
CA LEU A 94 -19.02 -0.83 16.77
C LEU A 94 -18.21 0.45 16.52
N THR A 95 -17.45 0.47 15.43
CA THR A 95 -16.69 1.64 14.97
C THR A 95 -16.91 1.82 13.47
N GLY A 96 -16.59 2.98 12.91
CA GLY A 96 -16.80 3.26 11.47
C GLY A 96 -16.07 2.31 10.51
N CYS A 97 -15.07 1.55 11.00
CA CYS A 97 -14.41 0.49 10.25
C CYS A 97 -13.89 -0.60 11.20
N THR A 98 -14.34 -1.85 10.98
CA THR A 98 -13.81 -3.03 11.67
C THR A 98 -12.55 -3.55 10.98
N ILE A 99 -11.40 -3.52 11.67
CA ILE A 99 -10.07 -3.84 11.09
C ILE A 99 -9.61 -5.24 11.53
N PHE A 100 -9.73 -6.25 10.68
CA PHE A 100 -9.26 -7.61 10.97
C PHE A 100 -7.74 -7.75 10.74
N LEU A 101 -6.99 -8.09 11.79
CA LEU A 101 -5.55 -8.37 11.73
C LEU A 101 -5.28 -9.87 11.77
N GLY A 102 -4.78 -10.43 10.67
CA GLY A 102 -4.34 -11.82 10.57
C GLY A 102 -2.83 -11.94 10.40
N TYR A 103 -2.20 -12.87 11.11
CA TYR A 103 -0.76 -13.15 11.00
C TYR A 103 -0.50 -14.65 11.19
N THR A 104 0.61 -15.14 10.62
CA THR A 104 1.05 -16.54 10.75
C THR A 104 1.92 -16.73 12.00
N SER A 105 2.04 -17.98 12.48
CA SER A 105 2.73 -18.30 13.74
C SER A 105 4.20 -17.85 13.80
N ASN A 106 4.90 -17.89 12.66
CA ASN A 106 6.29 -17.46 12.56
C ASN A 106 6.49 -15.96 12.84
N LEU A 107 5.44 -15.13 12.67
CA LEU A 107 5.51 -13.70 12.98
C LEU A 107 5.48 -13.43 14.48
N ILE A 108 4.76 -14.24 15.27
CA ILE A 108 4.74 -14.16 16.73
C ILE A 108 6.03 -14.71 17.36
N SER A 109 6.67 -15.70 16.73
CA SER A 109 8.00 -16.14 17.16
C SER A 109 9.13 -15.17 16.78
N SER A 110 8.82 -14.12 16.02
CA SER A 110 9.78 -13.07 15.63
C SER A 110 9.57 -11.79 16.45
N GLY A 111 10.46 -10.80 16.28
CA GLY A 111 10.31 -9.48 16.91
C GLY A 111 9.13 -8.63 16.38
N ILE A 112 8.38 -9.11 15.38
CA ILE A 112 7.12 -8.48 14.96
C ILE A 112 6.04 -8.62 16.04
N ARG A 113 6.19 -9.57 16.97
CA ARG A 113 5.32 -9.71 18.14
C ARG A 113 5.12 -8.40 18.89
N GLU A 114 6.17 -7.61 19.09
CA GLU A 114 6.08 -6.33 19.80
C GLU A 114 5.25 -5.29 19.04
N THR A 115 5.28 -5.34 17.70
CA THR A 115 4.46 -4.48 16.83
C THR A 115 2.99 -4.88 16.91
N ILE A 116 2.69 -6.19 16.82
CA ILE A 116 1.32 -6.71 16.97
C ILE A 116 0.77 -6.36 18.36
N ARG A 117 1.57 -6.60 19.42
CA ARG A 117 1.20 -6.26 20.80
C ARG A 117 0.88 -4.78 20.97
N TYR A 118 1.62 -3.88 20.31
CA TYR A 118 1.32 -2.45 20.33
C TYR A 118 -0.05 -2.14 19.73
N LEU A 119 -0.38 -2.72 18.57
CA LEU A 119 -1.66 -2.49 17.90
C LEU A 119 -2.84 -2.94 18.78
N VAL A 120 -2.75 -4.15 19.37
CA VAL A 120 -3.77 -4.71 20.26
C VAL A 120 -3.89 -3.91 21.55
N GLN A 121 -2.77 -3.59 22.21
CA GLN A 121 -2.75 -2.84 23.46
C GLN A 121 -3.45 -1.49 23.33
N HIS A 122 -3.31 -0.83 22.18
CA HIS A 122 -3.89 0.48 21.91
C HIS A 122 -5.24 0.41 21.18
N ASN A 123 -5.84 -0.78 21.09
CA ASN A 123 -7.15 -1.00 20.49
C ASN A 123 -7.24 -0.55 19.01
N MET A 124 -6.11 -0.58 18.30
CA MET A 124 -6.00 -0.08 16.92
C MET A 124 -6.56 -1.08 15.90
N ASP A 125 -6.55 -2.37 16.22
CA ASP A 125 -7.12 -3.46 15.42
C ASP A 125 -8.51 -3.92 15.94
N TRP A 126 -8.99 -5.04 15.39
CA TRP A 126 -10.14 -5.81 15.84
C TRP A 126 -9.68 -6.87 16.86
N GLU A 127 -10.25 -6.84 18.06
CA GLU A 127 -10.17 -8.00 18.96
C GLU A 127 -11.33 -8.95 18.66
N PRO A 128 -11.07 -10.24 18.37
CA PRO A 128 -12.10 -11.26 18.38
C PRO A 128 -12.52 -11.55 19.82
N ALA A 129 -13.82 -11.72 20.05
CA ALA A 129 -14.37 -12.19 21.31
C ALA A 129 -13.76 -13.56 21.66
N GLY A 130 -12.89 -13.63 22.67
CA GLY A 130 -12.37 -14.90 23.18
C GLY A 130 -10.92 -14.95 23.66
N ALA A 131 -10.12 -13.88 23.54
CA ALA A 131 -8.82 -13.83 24.21
C ALA A 131 -9.03 -13.44 25.69
N GLN A 132 -9.14 -14.45 26.55
CA GLN A 132 -9.07 -14.30 28.02
C GLN A 132 -7.63 -14.07 28.46
#